data_AF-A0A8S3KDF1-F1
#
_entry.id   AF-A0A8S3KDF1-F1
#
_cell.length_a   1.000
_cell.length_b   1.000
_cell.length_c   1.000
_cell.angle_alpha   90.00
_cell.angle_beta   90.00
_cell.angle_gamma   90.00
#
_symmetry.space_group_name_H-M   'P 1'
#
loop_
_entity.id
_entity.type
_entity.pdbx_description
1 polymer ?
#
loop_
_entity_poly.entity_id
_entity_poly.type
_entity_poly.pdbx_seq_one_letter_code
_entity_poly.pdbx_strand_id
1 'polypeptide(L)'
;MDGRTMGVGAVANLHRIKNAIGVARAVLRYSTHSLLVGESATKFAIDMGFKEEDLHSNASIEAWNKWKNSNCQPNYRRNVQPDPTTSCGPYTPKF
;
A
#
# COMPACT_ATOMS: atom_id res chain seq x y z
N MET A 1 10.61 14.18 -5.84
CA MET A 1 11.60 14.45 -6.89
C MET A 1 12.30 15.76 -6.56
N ASP A 2 13.61 15.81 -6.72
CA ASP A 2 14.41 17.04 -6.67
C ASP A 2 14.72 17.47 -8.12
N GLY A 3 14.28 18.66 -8.50
CA GLY A 3 14.47 19.17 -9.87
C GLY A 3 15.90 19.60 -10.20
N ARG A 4 16.76 19.82 -9.20
CA ARG A 4 18.16 20.24 -9.43
C ARG A 4 19.07 19.07 -9.72
N THR A 5 18.91 18.00 -8.95
CA THR A 5 19.72 16.77 -9.06
C THR A 5 19.05 15.70 -9.91
N MET A 6 17.78 15.91 -10.28
CA MET A 6 16.89 14.90 -10.87
C MET A 6 16.68 13.66 -9.98
N GLY A 7 17.07 13.74 -8.69
CA GLY A 7 16.91 12.65 -7.75
C GLY A 7 15.45 12.35 -7.45
N VAL A 8 15.13 11.06 -7.31
CA VAL A 8 13.79 10.59 -6.93
C VAL A 8 13.91 9.67 -5.73
N GLY A 9 13.01 9.86 -4.77
CA GLY A 9 12.75 8.90 -3.71
C GLY A 9 11.25 8.67 -3.64
N ALA A 10 10.87 7.40 -3.59
CA ALA A 10 9.50 6.95 -3.62
C ALA A 10 9.33 5.69 -2.76
N VAL A 11 8.11 5.49 -2.29
CA VAL A 11 7.68 4.27 -1.60
C VAL A 11 6.36 3.81 -2.19
N ALA A 12 6.16 2.51 -2.31
CA ALA A 12 4.88 1.93 -2.69
C ALA A 12 4.53 0.75 -1.79
N ASN A 13 3.24 0.49 -1.60
CA ASN A 13 2.79 -0.57 -0.68
C ASN A 13 3.44 -0.45 0.72
N LEU A 14 3.60 0.78 1.24
CA LEU A 14 4.25 1.02 2.52
C LEU A 14 3.30 0.64 3.67
N HIS A 15 3.67 -0.36 4.45
CA HIS A 15 2.85 -0.84 5.56
C HIS A 15 3.25 -0.16 6.87
N ARG A 16 2.27 0.09 7.75
CA ARG A 16 2.48 0.44 9.17
C ARG A 16 3.35 1.68 9.44
N ILE A 17 3.49 2.59 8.48
CA ILE A 17 4.19 3.88 8.66
C ILE A 17 3.27 5.02 8.22
N LYS A 18 2.93 5.90 9.15
CA LYS A 18 1.99 7.00 8.91
C LYS A 18 2.54 8.08 7.97
N ASN A 19 3.82 8.43 8.11
CA ASN A 19 4.45 9.51 7.33
C ASN A 19 5.13 8.99 6.04
N ALA A 20 4.33 8.56 5.06
CA ALA A 20 4.84 8.01 3.80
C ALA A 20 5.75 8.96 3.01
N ILE A 21 5.42 10.26 2.96
CA ILE A 21 6.26 11.25 2.24
C ILE A 21 7.60 11.49 2.93
N GLY A 22 7.64 11.38 4.26
CA GLY A 22 8.87 11.40 5.03
C GLY A 22 9.79 10.23 4.65
N VAL A 23 9.24 9.02 4.55
CA VAL A 23 10.02 7.84 4.11
C VAL A 23 10.50 8.00 2.67
N ALA A 24 9.65 8.46 1.75
CA ALA A 24 10.06 8.73 0.36
C ALA A 24 11.20 9.76 0.28
N ARG A 25 11.19 10.79 1.15
CA ARG A 25 12.30 11.74 1.27
C ARG A 25 13.55 11.11 1.87
N ALA A 26 13.41 10.16 2.79
CA ALA A 26 14.54 9.40 3.32
C ALA A 26 15.16 8.50 2.23
N VAL A 27 14.35 7.88 1.36
CA VAL A 27 14.85 7.12 0.19
C VAL A 27 15.71 8.02 -0.70
N LEU A 28 15.23 9.23 -1.01
CA LEU A 28 15.97 10.21 -1.82
C LEU A 28 17.32 10.60 -1.20
N ARG A 29 17.39 10.71 0.13
CA ARG A 29 18.58 11.24 0.85
C ARG A 29 19.59 10.17 1.25
N TYR A 30 19.13 8.97 1.55
CA TYR A 30 19.91 7.93 2.23
C TYR A 30 19.96 6.61 1.45
N SER A 31 19.59 6.63 0.19
CA SER A 31 19.79 5.51 -0.72
C SER A 31 20.13 6.00 -2.12
N THR A 32 20.77 5.14 -2.90
CA THR A 32 20.98 5.38 -4.35
C THR A 32 19.82 4.84 -5.19
N HIS A 33 18.79 4.27 -4.55
CA HIS A 33 17.61 3.72 -5.21
C HIS A 33 16.50 4.78 -5.29
N SER A 34 15.58 4.61 -6.25
CA SER A 34 14.45 5.54 -6.42
C SER A 34 13.14 5.07 -5.80
N LEU A 35 12.92 3.77 -5.63
CA LEU A 35 11.67 3.21 -5.13
C LEU A 35 11.94 2.02 -4.20
N LEU A 36 11.34 2.04 -3.01
CA LEU A 36 11.26 0.89 -2.10
C LEU A 36 9.81 0.46 -1.91
N VAL A 37 9.56 -0.83 -1.71
CA VAL A 37 8.19 -1.36 -1.64
C VAL A 37 7.93 -2.33 -0.49
N GLY A 38 6.68 -2.40 -0.04
CA GLY A 38 6.18 -3.44 0.85
C GLY A 38 6.78 -3.39 2.26
N GLU A 39 6.83 -4.56 2.88
CA GLU A 39 7.45 -4.79 4.20
C GLU A 39 8.92 -4.34 4.27
N SER A 40 9.66 -4.44 3.16
CA SER A 40 11.05 -3.98 3.12
C SER A 40 11.16 -2.45 3.18
N ALA A 41 10.18 -1.72 2.64
CA ALA A 41 10.11 -0.27 2.81
C ALA A 41 9.80 0.12 4.26
N THR A 42 8.97 -0.66 4.95
CA THR A 42 8.71 -0.49 6.39
C THR A 42 9.97 -0.71 7.21
N LYS A 43 10.74 -1.77 6.92
CA LYS A 43 12.04 -2.01 7.57
C LYS A 43 12.99 -0.84 7.38
N PHE A 44 13.15 -0.37 6.14
CA PHE A 44 13.95 0.83 5.85
C PHE A 44 13.47 2.06 6.63
N ALA A 45 12.15 2.27 6.71
CA ALA A 45 11.60 3.39 7.47
C ALA A 45 11.96 3.31 8.96
N ILE A 46 11.88 2.13 9.57
CA ILE A 46 12.27 1.91 10.96
C ILE A 46 13.76 2.21 11.16
N ASP A 47 14.62 1.73 10.26
CA ASP A 47 16.07 2.02 10.30
C ASP A 47 16.36 3.53 10.19
N MET A 48 15.50 4.28 9.49
CA MET A 48 15.56 5.74 9.38
C MET A 48 14.89 6.49 10.54
N GLY A 49 14.41 5.78 11.56
CA GLY A 49 13.83 6.36 12.79
C GLY A 49 12.34 6.65 12.73
N PHE A 50 11.62 6.15 11.72
CA PHE A 50 10.16 6.25 11.67
C PHE A 50 9.51 5.22 12.59
N LYS A 51 8.41 5.61 13.25
CA LYS A 51 7.66 4.73 14.13
C LYS A 51 6.74 3.81 13.33
N GLU A 52 6.83 2.52 13.59
CA GLU A 52 5.88 1.52 13.12
C GLU A 52 4.61 1.55 14.00
N GLU A 53 3.44 1.69 13.38
CA GLU A 53 2.15 1.73 14.05
C GLU A 53 1.01 1.25 13.14
N ASP A 54 -0.11 0.86 13.76
CA ASP A 54 -1.32 0.51 13.01
C ASP A 54 -1.90 1.75 12.30
N LEU A 55 -2.27 1.57 11.04
CA LEU A 55 -2.85 2.62 10.18
C LEU A 55 -4.37 2.55 10.13
N HIS A 56 -4.98 1.51 10.68
CA HIS A 56 -6.43 1.38 10.70
C HIS A 56 -7.04 2.37 11.70
N SER A 57 -8.13 3.01 11.28
CA SER A 57 -9.05 3.74 12.14
C SER A 57 -10.39 2.99 12.22
N ASN A 58 -11.20 3.28 13.25
CA ASN A 58 -12.55 2.71 13.36
C ASN A 58 -13.36 2.93 12.08
N ALA A 59 -13.29 4.14 11.49
CA ALA A 59 -13.96 4.45 10.23
C ALA A 59 -13.47 3.57 9.06
N SER A 60 -12.15 3.30 8.96
CA SER A 60 -11.62 2.43 7.91
C SER A 60 -12.04 0.96 8.08
N ILE A 61 -12.11 0.48 9.33
CA ILE A 61 -12.54 -0.88 9.66
C ILE A 61 -14.03 -1.04 9.35
N GLU A 62 -14.86 -0.06 9.72
CA GLU A 62 -16.29 -0.03 9.39
C GLU A 62 -16.53 -0.01 7.87
N ALA A 63 -15.80 0.83 7.13
CA ALA A 63 -15.89 0.89 5.68
C ALA A 63 -15.52 -0.46 5.03
N TRP A 64 -14.45 -1.11 5.52
CA TRP A 64 -14.04 -2.43 5.05
C TRP A 64 -15.07 -3.51 5.38
N ASN A 65 -15.61 -3.53 6.60
CA ASN A 65 -16.67 -4.46 7.01
C ASN A 65 -17.92 -4.29 6.15
N LYS A 66 -18.34 -3.04 5.88
CA LYS A 66 -19.47 -2.75 5.00
C LYS A 66 -19.23 -3.28 3.59
N TRP A 67 -18.05 -3.03 3.02
CA TRP A 67 -17.67 -3.53 1.70
C TRP A 67 -17.63 -5.07 1.64
N LYS A 68 -17.10 -5.71 2.67
CA LYS A 68 -17.05 -7.18 2.78
C LYS A 68 -18.46 -7.77 2.88
N ASN A 69 -19.33 -7.16 3.67
CA ASN A 69 -20.73 -7.59 3.82
C ASN A 69 -21.57 -7.32 2.56
N SER A 70 -21.16 -6.37 1.70
CA SER A 70 -21.75 -6.12 0.38
C SER A 70 -21.08 -6.93 -0.72
N ASN A 71 -20.69 -8.18 -0.43
CA ASN A 71 -20.05 -9.11 -1.38
C ASN A 71 -18.85 -8.51 -2.12
N CYS A 72 -18.04 -7.71 -1.43
CA CYS A 72 -16.84 -7.08 -1.98
C CYS A 72 -17.13 -6.15 -3.18
N GLN A 73 -18.29 -5.47 -3.18
CA GLN A 73 -18.67 -4.54 -4.24
C GLN A 73 -18.47 -3.06 -3.83
N PRO A 74 -17.87 -2.22 -4.72
CA PRO A 74 -17.23 -2.59 -5.98
C PRO A 74 -15.86 -3.25 -5.78
N ASN A 75 -15.33 -3.91 -6.81
CA ASN A 75 -13.94 -4.34 -6.88
C ASN A 75 -13.37 -4.22 -8.29
N TYR A 76 -12.08 -4.51 -8.43
CA TYR A 76 -11.31 -4.29 -9.66
C TYR A 76 -10.89 -5.61 -10.36
N ARG A 77 -11.60 -6.73 -10.12
CA ARG A 77 -11.32 -8.03 -10.75
C ARG A 77 -12.18 -8.23 -12.00
N ARG A 78 -11.65 -8.94 -12.99
CA ARG A 78 -12.33 -9.31 -14.24
C ARG A 78 -11.85 -10.68 -14.71
N ASN A 79 -12.68 -11.42 -15.45
CA ASN A 79 -12.34 -12.70 -16.08
C ASN A 79 -11.83 -13.76 -15.08
N VAL A 80 -12.47 -13.88 -13.93
CA VAL A 80 -12.13 -14.82 -12.86
C VAL A 80 -13.37 -15.54 -12.32
N GLN A 81 -13.16 -16.62 -11.57
CA GLN A 81 -14.20 -17.33 -10.82
C GLN A 81 -13.90 -17.28 -9.31
N PRO A 82 -14.91 -17.05 -8.44
CA PRO A 82 -16.32 -16.78 -8.77
C PRO A 82 -16.51 -15.41 -9.47
N ASP A 83 -17.71 -15.16 -10.00
CA ASP A 83 -18.01 -13.91 -10.73
C ASP A 83 -17.74 -12.68 -9.84
N PRO A 84 -16.78 -11.81 -10.21
CA PRO A 84 -16.36 -10.69 -9.38
C PRO A 84 -17.44 -9.61 -9.23
N THR A 85 -18.49 -9.61 -10.05
CA THR A 85 -19.59 -8.63 -9.93
C THR A 85 -20.59 -8.98 -8.83
N THR A 86 -20.55 -10.22 -8.32
CA THR A 86 -21.54 -10.73 -7.35
C THR A 86 -20.91 -11.38 -6.13
N SER A 87 -19.65 -11.81 -6.20
CA SER A 87 -19.01 -12.62 -5.16
C SER A 87 -17.65 -12.06 -4.76
N CYS A 88 -17.30 -12.25 -3.47
CA CYS A 88 -15.94 -12.06 -2.98
C CYS A 88 -14.99 -13.17 -3.47
N GLY A 89 -13.69 -12.88 -3.41
CA GLY A 89 -12.63 -13.88 -3.63
C GLY A 89 -12.42 -14.85 -2.43
N PRO A 90 -11.38 -15.69 -2.48
CA PRO A 90 -10.30 -15.68 -3.45
C PRO A 90 -10.78 -16.05 -4.85
N TYR A 91 -10.19 -15.40 -5.84
CA TYR A 91 -10.53 -15.59 -7.24
C TYR A 91 -9.51 -16.48 -7.93
N THR A 92 -9.96 -17.26 -8.90
CA THR A 92 -9.13 -18.09 -9.76
C THR A 92 -9.31 -17.68 -11.22
N PRO A 93 -8.27 -17.75 -12.07
CA PRO A 93 -8.42 -17.47 -13.50
C PRO A 93 -9.49 -18.36 -14.14
N LYS A 94 -10.35 -17.76 -14.97
CA LYS A 94 -11.24 -18.51 -15.85
C LYS A 94 -10.46 -18.81 -17.12
N PHE A 95 -9.93 -20.03 -17.23
CA PHE A 95 -9.32 -20.54 -18.45
C PHE A 95 -10.38 -20.78 -19.53
#